data_AF-A0A7C9CJ38-F1
#
_entry.id   AF-A0A7C9CJ38-F1
#
_cell.length_a   1.000
_cell.length_b   1.000
_cell.length_c   1.000
_cell.angle_alpha   90.00
_cell.angle_beta   90.00
_cell.angle_gamma   90.00
#
_symmetry.space_group_name_H-M   'P 1'
#
loop_
_entity.id
_entity.type
_entity.pdbx_description
1 polymer ?
#
loop_
_entity_poly.entity_id
_entity_poly.type
_entity_poly.pdbx_seq_one_letter_code
_entity_poly.pdbx_strand_id
1 'polypeptide(L)'
;MAGENISYWDLREEEDEEACSFALSLYCDGFKFEALKAAVELNIIDIIKDSGRGARLAPAEIAAKLPTNNPAAPTMLRCLLDYLVSHSIFTVAPTTLPDGTVERRYGLAPVCTFFSP
;
A
#
# COMPACT_ATOMS: atom_id res chain seq x y z
N MET A 1 -46.24 -11.23 -17.03
CA MET A 1 -46.14 -9.91 -16.39
C MET A 1 -44.79 -9.87 -15.70
N ALA A 2 -43.82 -9.20 -16.31
CA ALA A 2 -42.50 -9.03 -15.70
C ALA A 2 -42.65 -7.97 -14.61
N GLY A 3 -42.49 -8.37 -13.35
CA GLY A 3 -42.47 -7.42 -12.24
C GLY A 3 -41.26 -6.52 -12.42
N GLU A 4 -41.49 -5.22 -12.50
CA GLU A 4 -40.43 -4.22 -12.43
C GLU A 4 -39.64 -4.47 -11.15
N ASN A 5 -38.34 -4.70 -11.28
CA ASN A 5 -37.43 -4.87 -10.16
C ASN A 5 -37.21 -3.48 -9.55
N ILE A 6 -38.16 -3.04 -8.73
CA ILE A 6 -38.07 -1.79 -7.99
C ILE A 6 -37.06 -2.02 -6.87
N SER A 7 -35.91 -1.35 -6.96
CA SER A 7 -34.94 -1.28 -5.87
C SER A 7 -35.66 -0.84 -4.59
N TYR A 8 -35.41 -1.51 -3.46
CA TYR A 8 -35.98 -1.11 -2.15
C TYR A 8 -35.61 0.34 -1.79
N TRP A 9 -34.49 0.83 -2.32
CA TRP A 9 -34.05 2.21 -2.19
C TRP A 9 -34.31 2.95 -3.52
N ASP A 10 -35.23 3.90 -3.50
CA ASP A 10 -35.54 4.77 -4.64
C ASP A 10 -34.62 6.00 -4.58
N LEU A 11 -33.32 5.76 -4.79
CA LEU A 11 -32.27 6.77 -4.71
C LEU A 11 -32.23 7.60 -5.99
N ARG A 12 -31.97 8.91 -5.85
CA ARG A 12 -31.54 9.72 -7.00
C ARG A 12 -30.14 9.30 -7.45
N GLU A 13 -29.79 9.55 -8.70
CA GLU A 13 -28.46 9.19 -9.25
C GLU A 13 -27.29 9.68 -8.38
N GLU A 14 -27.37 10.92 -7.88
CA GLU A 14 -26.35 11.49 -6.98
C GLU A 14 -26.25 10.74 -5.64
N GLU A 15 -27.39 10.36 -5.07
CA GLU A 15 -27.44 9.62 -3.79
C GLU A 15 -26.90 8.19 -3.95
N ASP A 16 -27.17 7.55 -5.09
CA ASP A 16 -26.61 6.23 -5.43
C ASP A 16 -25.10 6.30 -5.63
N GLU A 17 -24.61 7.34 -6.32
CA GLU A 17 -23.17 7.56 -6.52
C GLU A 17 -22.43 7.82 -5.18
N GLU A 18 -22.99 8.67 -4.32
CA GLU A 18 -22.45 8.93 -2.98
C GLU A 18 -22.46 7.66 -2.11
N ALA A 19 -23.57 6.91 -2.09
CA ALA A 19 -23.67 5.68 -1.33
C ALA A 19 -22.69 4.60 -1.82
N CYS A 20 -22.52 4.47 -3.14
CA CYS A 20 -21.56 3.56 -3.76
C CYS A 20 -20.12 3.95 -3.38
N SER A 21 -19.77 5.23 -3.49
CA SER A 21 -18.47 5.77 -3.08
C SER A 21 -18.19 5.53 -1.60
N PHE A 22 -19.18 5.76 -0.74
CA PHE A 22 -19.06 5.54 0.69
C PHE A 22 -18.88 4.04 1.02
N ALA A 23 -19.68 3.16 0.42
CA ALA A 23 -19.54 1.71 0.59
C ALA A 23 -18.14 1.23 0.15
N LEU A 24 -17.63 1.74 -0.97
CA LEU A 24 -16.28 1.43 -1.44
C LEU A 24 -15.21 1.94 -0.47
N SER A 25 -15.37 3.13 0.10
CA SER A 25 -14.42 3.66 1.09
C SER A 25 -14.38 2.82 2.37
N LEU A 26 -15.54 2.42 2.91
CA LEU A 26 -15.64 1.53 4.07
C LEU A 26 -14.98 0.18 3.81
N TYR A 27 -15.20 -0.39 2.63
CA TYR A 27 -14.56 -1.64 2.22
C TYR A 27 -13.04 -1.46 2.11
N CYS A 28 -12.59 -0.34 1.54
CA CYS A 28 -11.18 -0.03 1.36
C CYS A 28 -10.44 0.28 2.67
N ASP A 29 -11.13 0.85 3.66
CA ASP A 29 -10.54 1.21 4.95
C ASP A 29 -10.02 -0.01 5.72
N GLY A 30 -10.71 -1.16 5.60
CA GLY A 30 -10.21 -2.42 6.17
C GLY A 30 -8.85 -2.83 5.59
N PHE A 31 -8.63 -2.62 4.29
CA PHE A 31 -7.34 -2.94 3.66
C PHE A 31 -6.21 -2.04 4.14
N LYS A 32 -6.48 -0.80 4.58
CA LYS A 32 -5.45 0.11 5.12
C LYS A 32 -4.78 -0.52 6.34
N PHE A 33 -5.60 -1.01 7.26
CA PHE A 33 -5.14 -1.66 8.48
C PHE A 33 -4.39 -2.96 8.17
N GLU A 34 -4.93 -3.83 7.32
CA GLU A 34 -4.31 -5.11 6.97
C GLU A 34 -2.98 -4.92 6.22
N ALA A 35 -2.88 -3.94 5.33
CA ALA A 35 -1.64 -3.62 4.64
C ALA A 35 -0.56 -3.11 5.59
N LEU A 36 -0.92 -2.20 6.52
CA LEU A 36 0.01 -1.70 7.52
C LEU A 36 0.49 -2.83 8.44
N LYS A 37 -0.45 -3.68 8.90
CA LYS A 37 -0.15 -4.86 9.69
C LYS A 37 0.83 -5.79 8.98
N ALA A 38 0.59 -6.09 7.70
CA ALA A 38 1.50 -6.91 6.91
C ALA A 38 2.91 -6.29 6.81
N ALA A 39 3.01 -4.96 6.65
CA ALA A 39 4.31 -4.28 6.60
C ALA A 39 5.07 -4.38 7.94
N VAL A 40 4.36 -4.35 9.07
CA VAL A 40 4.93 -4.56 10.41
C VAL A 40 5.35 -6.02 10.60
N GLU A 41 4.48 -6.98 10.28
CA GLU A 41 4.75 -8.42 10.42
C GLU A 41 5.91 -8.90 9.54
N LEU A 42 6.06 -8.32 8.35
CA LEU A 42 7.20 -8.56 7.44
C LEU A 42 8.45 -7.76 7.84
N ASN A 43 8.41 -7.02 8.94
CA ASN A 43 9.52 -6.22 9.43
C ASN A 43 10.08 -5.19 8.43
N ILE A 44 9.24 -4.70 7.51
CA ILE A 44 9.66 -3.80 6.42
C ILE A 44 10.18 -2.48 6.98
N ILE A 45 9.53 -1.97 8.04
CA ILE A 45 9.89 -0.70 8.66
C ILE A 45 11.32 -0.77 9.22
N ASP A 46 11.63 -1.82 9.97
CA ASP A 46 12.96 -2.00 10.56
C ASP A 46 14.02 -2.25 9.49
N ILE A 47 13.71 -3.02 8.45
CA ILE A 47 14.60 -3.23 7.30
C ILE A 47 15.06 -1.91 6.67
N ILE A 48 14.16 -0.94 6.51
CA ILE A 48 14.49 0.38 5.96
C ILE A 48 15.21 1.24 7.02
N LYS A 49 14.75 1.23 8.28
CA LYS A 49 15.36 1.95 9.42
C LYS A 49 16.83 1.57 9.60
N ASP A 50 17.13 0.28 9.56
CA ASP A 50 18.48 -0.29 9.72
C ASP A 50 19.41 0.02 8.55
N SER A 51 18.84 0.43 7.41
CA SER A 51 19.63 0.88 6.25
C SER A 51 20.14 2.32 6.40
N GLY A 52 19.77 3.00 7.49
CA GLY A 52 20.28 4.31 7.85
C GLY A 52 19.24 5.44 7.77
N ARG A 53 19.60 6.59 8.36
CA ARG A 53 18.71 7.76 8.40
C ARG A 53 18.43 8.26 6.98
N GLY A 54 17.15 8.32 6.62
CA GLY A 54 16.71 8.78 5.31
C GLY A 54 16.93 7.77 4.18
N ALA A 55 17.27 6.51 4.52
CA ALA A 55 17.45 5.46 3.52
C ALA A 55 16.17 5.21 2.72
N ARG A 56 16.37 4.84 1.44
CA ARG A 56 15.30 4.43 0.54
C ARG A 56 15.71 3.15 -0.18
N LEU A 57 14.85 2.14 -0.12
CA LEU A 57 15.12 0.82 -0.68
C LEU A 57 14.18 0.50 -1.84
N ALA A 58 14.70 -0.20 -2.84
CA ALA A 58 13.90 -0.84 -3.87
C ALA A 58 13.20 -2.08 -3.28
N PRO A 59 12.04 -2.51 -3.83
CA PRO A 59 11.34 -3.71 -3.36
C PRO A 59 12.19 -4.98 -3.39
N ALA A 60 13.11 -5.08 -4.35
CA ALA A 60 14.03 -6.22 -4.46
C ALA A 60 15.04 -6.27 -3.30
N GLU A 61 15.51 -5.13 -2.81
CA GLU A 61 16.43 -5.07 -1.67
C GLU A 61 15.73 -5.39 -0.35
N ILE A 62 14.46 -4.97 -0.22
CA ILE A 62 13.62 -5.34 0.92
C ILE A 62 13.37 -6.86 0.89
N ALA A 63 12.96 -7.40 -0.27
CA ALA A 63 12.73 -8.84 -0.45
C ALA A 63 13.97 -9.67 -0.12
N ALA A 64 15.16 -9.23 -0.53
CA ALA A 64 16.42 -9.93 -0.27
C ALA A 64 16.77 -10.03 1.22
N LYS A 65 16.18 -9.18 2.07
CA LYS A 65 16.35 -9.21 3.54
C LYS A 65 15.28 -10.05 4.25
N LEU A 66 14.25 -10.50 3.54
CA LEU A 66 13.21 -11.37 4.08
C LEU A 66 13.62 -12.84 3.97
N PRO A 67 13.22 -13.71 4.89
CA PRO A 67 13.45 -15.15 4.81
C PRO A 67 12.51 -15.80 3.79
N THR A 68 12.65 -15.48 2.51
CA THR A 68 11.77 -15.94 1.44
C THR A 68 12.53 -16.34 0.18
N ASN A 69 12.03 -17.37 -0.50
CA ASN A 69 12.49 -17.78 -1.83
C ASN A 69 11.44 -17.47 -2.91
N ASN A 70 10.40 -16.69 -2.58
CA ASN A 70 9.33 -16.37 -3.52
C ASN A 70 9.84 -15.38 -4.59
N PRO A 71 9.94 -15.78 -5.88
CA PRO A 71 10.39 -14.89 -6.94
C PRO A 71 9.44 -13.71 -7.18
N ALA A 72 8.17 -13.81 -6.77
CA ALA A 72 7.20 -12.74 -6.85
C ALA A 72 7.28 -11.73 -5.68
N ALA A 73 8.10 -11.99 -4.66
CA ALA A 73 8.18 -11.13 -3.47
C ALA A 73 8.46 -9.65 -3.79
N PRO A 74 9.42 -9.29 -4.67
CA PRO A 74 9.64 -7.88 -5.02
C PRO A 74 8.39 -7.21 -5.61
N THR A 75 7.64 -7.92 -6.46
CA THR A 75 6.41 -7.41 -7.08
C THR A 75 5.31 -7.24 -6.04
N MET A 76 5.14 -8.22 -5.14
CA MET A 76 4.14 -8.15 -4.06
C MET A 76 4.43 -7.02 -3.07
N LEU A 77 5.70 -6.86 -2.69
CA LEU A 77 6.15 -5.75 -1.85
C LEU A 77 5.92 -4.41 -2.51
N ARG A 78 6.16 -4.29 -3.83
CA ARG A 78 5.86 -3.07 -4.58
C ARG A 78 4.37 -2.72 -4.47
N CYS A 79 3.47 -3.68 -4.68
CA CYS A 79 2.03 -3.45 -4.56
C CYS A 79 1.63 -3.01 -3.14
N LEU A 80 2.16 -3.68 -2.12
CA LEU A 80 1.92 -3.33 -0.72
C LEU A 80 2.41 -1.90 -0.41
N LEU A 81 3.63 -1.58 -0.81
CA LEU A 81 4.25 -0.28 -0.56
C LEU A 81 3.58 0.84 -1.33
N ASP A 82 3.24 0.65 -2.61
CA ASP A 82 2.50 1.64 -3.41
C ASP A 82 1.14 1.96 -2.77
N TYR A 83 0.45 0.95 -2.25
CA TYR A 83 -0.81 1.15 -1.51
C TYR A 83 -0.59 1.98 -0.24
N LEU A 84 0.41 1.64 0.59
CA LEU A 84 0.71 2.38 1.82
C LEU A 84 1.24 3.80 1.57
N VAL A 85 1.93 4.02 0.44
CA VAL A 85 2.33 5.37 -0.02
C VAL A 85 1.11 6.21 -0.37
N SER A 86 0.08 5.63 -1.00
CA SER A 86 -1.17 6.34 -1.30
C SER A 86 -1.90 6.82 -0.03
N HIS A 87 -1.59 6.20 1.12
CA HIS A 87 -2.07 6.58 2.45
C HIS A 87 -1.04 7.35 3.28
N SER A 88 0.04 7.86 2.66
CA SER A 88 1.09 8.65 3.30
C SER A 88 1.83 7.97 4.47
N ILE A 89 1.80 6.64 4.54
CA ILE A 89 2.49 5.86 5.57
C ILE A 89 3.96 5.68 5.20
N PHE A 90 4.24 5.44 3.92
CA PHE A 90 5.59 5.40 3.37
C PHE A 90 5.80 6.56 2.40
N THR A 91 7.06 6.84 2.06
CA THR A 91 7.45 7.79 1.01
C THR A 91 8.01 7.02 -0.18
N VAL A 92 7.86 7.57 -1.38
CA VAL A 92 8.46 7.01 -2.59
C VAL A 92 9.21 8.10 -3.34
N ALA A 93 10.34 7.74 -3.95
CA ALA A 93 11.03 8.60 -4.90
C ALA A 93 11.64 7.80 -6.04
N PRO A 94 11.70 8.37 -7.26
CA PRO A 94 12.42 7.76 -8.36
C PRO A 94 13.93 7.86 -8.11
N THR A 95 14.68 6.88 -8.60
CA THR A 95 16.14 6.89 -8.66
C THR A 95 16.57 6.34 -10.01
N THR A 96 17.43 7.08 -10.70
CA THR A 96 18.01 6.66 -11.98
C THR A 96 19.26 5.84 -11.71
N LEU A 97 19.28 4.61 -12.21
CA LEU A 97 20.40 3.69 -12.13
C LEU A 97 21.45 3.99 -13.21
N PRO A 98 22.68 3.46 -13.09
CA PRO A 98 23.75 3.72 -14.07
C PRO A 98 23.44 3.27 -15.51
N ASP A 99 22.53 2.31 -15.68
CA ASP A 99 22.05 1.82 -16.97
C ASP A 99 20.95 2.70 -17.59
N GLY A 100 20.55 3.79 -16.90
CA GLY A 100 19.48 4.69 -17.30
C GLY A 100 18.08 4.24 -16.86
N THR A 101 17.94 3.07 -16.23
CA THR A 101 16.66 2.59 -15.71
C THR A 101 16.22 3.44 -14.52
N VAL A 102 14.94 3.82 -14.48
CA VAL A 102 14.36 4.53 -13.33
C VAL A 102 13.58 3.54 -12.48
N GLU A 103 13.94 3.43 -11.21
CA GLU A 103 13.23 2.59 -10.25
C GLU A 103 12.66 3.43 -9.09
N ARG A 104 11.59 2.91 -8.48
CA ARG A 104 10.98 3.50 -7.28
C ARG A 104 11.67 2.96 -6.05
N ARG A 105 12.06 3.86 -5.16
CA ARG A 105 12.68 3.54 -3.88
C ARG A 105 11.83 4.11 -2.74
N TYR A 106 11.59 3.27 -1.75
CA TYR A 106 10.65 3.51 -0.67
C TYR A 106 11.39 3.85 0.62
N GLY A 107 10.96 4.91 1.29
CA GLY A 107 11.49 5.35 2.58
C GLY A 107 10.39 5.50 3.62
N LEU A 108 10.78 5.70 4.88
CA LEU A 108 9.84 5.86 5.98
C LEU A 108 9.27 7.28 6.02
N ALA A 109 7.96 7.41 6.22
CA ALA A 109 7.36 8.66 6.67
C ALA A 109 7.43 8.75 8.21
N PRO A 110 7.25 9.94 8.83
CA PRO A 110 7.35 10.11 10.28
C PRO A 110 6.45 9.16 11.08
N VAL A 111 5.28 8.78 10.54
CA VAL A 111 4.32 7.87 11.19
C VAL A 111 4.92 6.49 11.48
N CYS A 112 5.88 6.02 10.67
CA CYS A 112 6.53 4.72 10.87
C CYS A 112 7.30 4.62 12.19
N THR A 113 7.63 5.75 12.83
CA THR A 113 8.28 5.79 14.15
C THR A 113 7.44 5.11 15.24
N PHE A 114 6.11 5.05 15.07
CA PHE A 114 5.20 4.47 16.06
C PHE A 114 4.93 2.97 15.84
N PHE A 115 5.48 2.39 14.77
CA PHE A 115 5.23 1.00 14.37
C PHE A 115 6.50 0.13 14.37
N SER A 116 7.64 0.72 14.72
CA SER A 116 8.93 0.06 14.90
C SER A 116 9.24 0.06 16.40
N PRO A 117 9.56 -1.11 17.01
CA PRO A 117 9.98 -1.18 18.41
C PRO A 117 11.19 -0.29 18.76
#